data_AF-A0A1G2E447-F1
#
_entry.id   AF-A0A1G2E447-F1
#
_cell.length_a   1.000
_cell.length_b   1.000
_cell.length_c   1.000
_cell.angle_alpha   90.00
_cell.angle_beta   90.00
_cell.angle_gamma   90.00
#
_symmetry.space_group_name_H-M   'P 1'
#
loop_
_entity.id
_entity.type
_entity.pdbx_description
1 polymer ?
#
loop_
_entity_poly.entity_id
_entity_poly.type
_entity_poly.pdbx_seq_one_letter_code
_entity_poly.pdbx_strand_id
1 'polypeptide(L)'
;MVFVFPGDNLSFKIEVELMGKDEAHNVVAKDVLPEDIIYQGNLRVNDQTVSGDISNIPLSVFVRKQLKTITFDARVSSKNKFNLGLTTLTNRAYVKADNFTEVFDSAAVNVNNLLGEVGLSISKMAKNITKGDTEWKNEVAAAPGDTLQFQIKIVNAKTTAISGTKIKDILHSKLAYAGNLLIDGVVGNRDVGADLVLGEIGGSQTRTITYDVKVTDENNFNYGATEIINVADVYNDNFALFATAKIIVTKKGVLGATDVITGINVLYIALMAGLISAILLYALFFYLDNSQRPFVRKLIGFLVQIKLLMFR
;
A
#
# COMPACT_ATOMS: atom_id res chain seq x y z
N MET A 1 8.93 -7.87 -1.86
CA MET A 1 9.76 -8.35 -3.00
C MET A 1 11.09 -7.62 -2.96
N VAL A 2 12.19 -8.29 -3.30
CA VAL A 2 13.54 -7.70 -3.34
C VAL A 2 14.26 -8.08 -4.64
N PHE A 3 15.19 -7.24 -5.09
CA PHE A 3 16.03 -7.50 -6.25
C PHE A 3 17.49 -7.66 -5.83
N VAL A 4 18.14 -8.70 -6.35
CA VAL A 4 19.47 -9.13 -5.94
C VAL A 4 20.23 -9.76 -7.11
N PHE A 5 21.55 -9.92 -6.94
CA PHE A 5 22.42 -10.65 -7.84
C PHE A 5 22.76 -12.03 -7.26
N PRO A 6 23.16 -13.00 -8.12
CA PRO A 6 23.67 -14.27 -7.65
C PRO A 6 24.83 -14.08 -6.65
N GLY A 7 24.76 -14.78 -5.51
CA GLY A 7 25.73 -14.68 -4.44
C GLY A 7 25.43 -13.65 -3.36
N ASP A 8 24.45 -12.74 -3.56
CA ASP A 8 24.05 -11.74 -2.57
C ASP A 8 23.51 -12.37 -1.28
N ASN A 9 23.74 -11.70 -0.15
CA ASN A 9 23.14 -12.07 1.13
C ASN A 9 21.77 -11.40 1.28
N LEU A 10 20.85 -12.12 1.91
CA LEU A 10 19.49 -11.72 2.18
C LEU A 10 19.21 -11.86 3.67
N SER A 11 18.29 -11.04 4.19
CA SER A 11 17.68 -11.25 5.49
C SER A 11 16.17 -11.28 5.30
N PHE A 12 15.52 -12.30 5.86
CA PHE A 12 14.07 -12.44 5.84
C PHE A 12 13.49 -12.03 7.18
N LYS A 13 12.30 -11.43 7.14
CA LYS A 13 11.49 -11.08 8.31
C LYS A 13 10.09 -11.67 8.15
N ILE A 14 9.64 -12.41 9.14
CA ILE A 14 8.27 -12.92 9.25
C ILE A 14 7.63 -12.24 10.46
N GLU A 15 6.47 -11.66 10.28
CA GLU A 15 5.67 -11.04 11.34
C GLU A 15 4.42 -11.89 11.57
N VAL A 16 4.28 -12.40 12.80
CA VAL A 16 3.14 -13.23 13.19
C VAL A 16 2.34 -12.48 14.23
N GLU A 17 1.07 -12.19 13.93
CA GLU A 17 0.16 -11.50 14.84
C GLU A 17 -1.14 -12.28 15.02
N LEU A 18 -1.58 -12.41 16.27
CA LEU A 18 -2.90 -12.95 16.59
C LEU A 18 -3.97 -11.85 16.60
N MET A 19 -4.82 -11.85 15.59
CA MET A 19 -5.93 -10.88 15.45
C MET A 19 -7.19 -11.29 16.22
N GLY A 20 -7.32 -12.58 16.55
CA GLY A 20 -8.46 -13.17 17.25
C GLY A 20 -8.60 -12.75 18.72
N LYS A 21 -9.75 -13.07 19.32
CA LYS A 21 -9.97 -12.85 20.77
C LYS A 21 -9.44 -14.01 21.61
N ASP A 22 -9.39 -15.21 21.05
CA ASP A 22 -8.95 -16.42 21.73
C ASP A 22 -7.42 -16.56 21.64
N GLU A 23 -6.81 -17.13 22.69
CA GLU A 23 -5.37 -17.44 22.70
C GLU A 23 -5.04 -18.53 21.66
N ALA A 24 -3.86 -18.44 21.05
CA ALA A 24 -3.35 -19.52 20.20
C ALA A 24 -2.32 -20.34 20.98
N HIS A 25 -2.52 -21.65 21.03
CA HIS A 25 -1.66 -22.57 21.78
C HIS A 25 -0.73 -23.34 20.86
N ASN A 26 0.47 -23.64 21.38
CA ASN A 26 1.50 -24.41 20.68
C ASN A 26 1.77 -23.90 19.26
N VAL A 27 1.90 -22.58 19.14
CA VAL A 27 2.14 -21.92 17.86
C VAL A 27 3.52 -22.29 17.35
N VAL A 28 3.57 -22.73 16.10
CA VAL A 28 4.79 -23.14 15.40
C VAL A 28 4.80 -22.48 14.03
N ALA A 29 5.94 -21.88 13.69
CA ALA A 29 6.21 -21.37 12.35
C ALA A 29 7.18 -22.30 11.60
N LYS A 30 7.10 -22.31 10.28
CA LYS A 30 8.08 -22.92 9.38
C LYS A 30 8.26 -22.03 8.15
N ASP A 31 9.48 -21.95 7.63
CA ASP A 31 9.78 -21.24 6.40
C ASP A 31 10.41 -22.20 5.38
N VAL A 32 9.97 -22.09 4.13
CA VAL A 32 10.38 -22.94 3.02
C VAL A 32 11.05 -22.07 1.97
N LEU A 33 12.38 -22.04 2.03
CA LEU A 33 13.21 -21.38 1.03
C LEU A 33 13.14 -22.12 -0.33
N PRO A 34 13.10 -21.39 -1.45
CA PRO A 34 13.24 -21.99 -2.77
C PRO A 34 14.68 -22.52 -2.98
N GLU A 35 14.85 -23.51 -3.88
CA GLU A 35 16.11 -24.28 -4.05
C GLU A 35 17.36 -23.39 -4.18
N ASP A 36 17.26 -22.27 -4.88
CA ASP A 36 18.38 -21.37 -5.13
C ASP A 36 18.61 -20.30 -4.05
N ILE A 37 17.90 -20.37 -2.92
CA ILE A 37 18.14 -19.56 -1.72
C ILE A 37 18.63 -20.45 -0.58
N ILE A 38 19.85 -20.20 -0.12
CA ILE A 38 20.58 -21.04 0.83
C ILE A 38 20.48 -20.42 2.22
N TYR A 39 19.89 -21.12 3.18
CA TYR A 39 19.86 -20.70 4.58
C TYR A 39 21.28 -20.51 5.15
N GLN A 40 21.53 -19.38 5.82
CA GLN A 40 22.84 -19.02 6.39
C GLN A 40 22.84 -18.99 7.93
N GLY A 41 21.72 -19.32 8.58
CA GLY A 41 21.64 -19.25 10.04
C GLY A 41 21.07 -17.92 10.55
N ASN A 42 21.58 -17.49 11.70
CA ASN A 42 21.16 -16.26 12.40
C ASN A 42 19.65 -16.20 12.69
N LEU A 43 19.04 -17.36 12.98
CA LEU A 43 17.64 -17.41 13.38
C LEU A 43 17.42 -16.66 14.70
N ARG A 44 16.52 -15.69 14.67
CA ARG A 44 16.08 -14.94 15.85
C ARG A 44 14.56 -14.92 15.96
N VAL A 45 14.06 -14.95 17.18
CA VAL A 45 12.66 -14.67 17.53
C VAL A 45 12.65 -13.50 18.49
N ASN A 46 11.97 -12.41 18.12
CA ASN A 46 11.99 -11.13 18.85
C ASN A 46 13.42 -10.67 19.19
N ASP A 47 14.29 -10.69 18.18
CA ASP A 47 15.71 -10.33 18.24
C ASP A 47 16.58 -11.20 19.15
N GLN A 48 16.03 -12.25 19.75
CA GLN A 48 16.78 -13.25 20.53
C GLN A 48 17.17 -14.42 19.64
N THR A 49 18.45 -14.80 19.64
CA THR A 49 18.94 -15.97 18.90
C THR A 49 18.28 -17.24 19.40
N VAL A 50 17.78 -18.05 18.48
CA VAL A 50 17.17 -19.36 18.75
C VAL A 50 18.01 -20.45 18.08
N SER A 51 18.17 -21.59 18.75
CA SER A 51 18.84 -22.75 18.18
C SER A 51 17.93 -23.50 17.20
N GLY A 52 18.53 -24.15 16.20
CA GLY A 52 17.81 -24.91 15.19
C GLY A 52 17.83 -24.24 13.82
N ASP A 53 16.90 -24.64 12.97
CA ASP A 53 16.72 -24.11 11.61
C ASP A 53 15.31 -23.54 11.42
N ILE A 54 15.00 -23.18 10.18
CA ILE A 54 13.73 -22.57 9.80
C ILE A 54 12.58 -23.56 9.55
N SER A 55 12.82 -24.87 9.68
CA SER A 55 11.81 -25.89 9.35
C SER A 55 10.76 -26.10 10.47
N ASN A 56 11.08 -25.74 11.71
CA ASN A 56 10.20 -25.91 12.86
C ASN A 56 10.57 -24.94 14.00
N ILE A 57 9.97 -23.74 13.99
CA ILE A 57 10.27 -22.64 14.91
C ILE A 57 9.16 -22.57 15.97
N PRO A 58 9.41 -23.01 17.22
CA PRO A 58 8.42 -22.94 18.27
C PRO A 58 8.23 -21.48 18.73
N LEU A 59 6.99 -21.01 18.67
CA LEU A 59 6.59 -19.68 19.15
C LEU A 59 5.72 -19.75 20.40
N SER A 60 5.43 -20.92 20.95
CA SER A 60 4.68 -21.11 22.20
C SER A 60 3.27 -20.49 22.14
N VAL A 61 2.84 -19.74 23.15
CA VAL A 61 1.49 -19.16 23.21
C VAL A 61 1.47 -17.75 22.61
N PHE A 62 0.38 -17.43 21.94
CA PHE A 62 0.01 -16.06 21.56
C PHE A 62 -1.25 -15.61 22.30
N VAL A 63 -1.19 -14.40 22.85
CA VAL A 63 -2.37 -13.67 23.32
C VAL A 63 -2.76 -12.60 22.30
N ARG A 64 -3.99 -12.09 22.41
CA ARG A 64 -4.56 -11.12 21.47
C ARG A 64 -3.62 -9.93 21.20
N LYS A 65 -3.43 -9.58 19.92
CA LYS A 65 -2.54 -8.51 19.41
C LYS A 65 -1.06 -8.68 19.75
N GLN A 66 -0.65 -9.86 20.20
CA GLN A 66 0.76 -10.14 20.35
C GLN A 66 1.39 -10.33 18.98
N LEU A 67 2.42 -9.54 18.71
CA LEU A 67 3.30 -9.67 17.56
C LEU A 67 4.55 -10.44 17.96
N LYS A 68 4.95 -11.41 17.15
CA LYS A 68 6.30 -11.97 17.20
C LYS A 68 6.96 -11.82 15.83
N THR A 69 8.23 -11.48 15.87
CA THR A 69 9.07 -11.31 14.68
C THR A 69 10.07 -12.45 14.61
N ILE A 70 10.15 -13.11 13.47
CA ILE A 70 11.20 -14.08 13.16
C ILE A 70 12.12 -13.44 12.12
N THR A 71 13.43 -13.49 12.35
CA THR A 71 14.42 -13.10 11.34
C THR A 71 15.45 -14.19 11.14
N PHE A 72 15.95 -14.30 9.92
CA PHE A 72 17.06 -15.19 9.59
C PHE A 72 17.77 -14.73 8.32
N ASP A 73 19.01 -15.18 8.17
CA ASP A 73 19.84 -14.83 7.02
C ASP A 73 19.86 -15.96 6.00
N ALA A 74 19.95 -15.58 4.73
CA ALA A 74 20.06 -16.47 3.60
C ALA A 74 21.02 -15.89 2.56
N ARG A 75 21.36 -16.69 1.55
CA ARG A 75 22.23 -16.30 0.46
C ARG A 75 21.67 -16.80 -0.86
N VAL A 76 21.69 -15.95 -1.87
CA VAL A 76 21.36 -16.33 -3.24
C VAL A 76 22.45 -17.24 -3.78
N SER A 77 22.07 -18.32 -4.46
CA SER A 77 23.02 -19.25 -5.06
C SER A 77 23.96 -18.58 -6.06
N SER A 78 25.04 -19.28 -6.42
CA SER A 78 26.03 -18.77 -7.37
C SER A 78 25.46 -18.60 -8.78
N LYS A 79 26.10 -17.71 -9.55
CA LYS A 79 25.72 -17.32 -10.91
C LYS A 79 25.43 -18.48 -11.88
N ASN A 80 26.07 -19.64 -11.72
CA ASN A 80 25.84 -20.82 -12.56
C ASN A 80 24.49 -21.52 -12.33
N LYS A 81 23.74 -21.15 -11.29
CA LYS A 81 22.38 -21.66 -11.04
C LYS A 81 21.29 -20.92 -11.79
N PHE A 82 21.61 -19.74 -12.33
CA PHE A 82 20.64 -18.86 -12.97
C PHE A 82 20.92 -18.74 -14.46
N ASN A 83 19.88 -18.75 -15.27
CA ASN A 83 19.98 -18.25 -16.64
C ASN A 83 20.24 -16.75 -16.62
N LEU A 84 20.70 -16.18 -17.74
CA LEU A 84 20.86 -14.74 -17.86
C LEU A 84 19.52 -14.03 -17.72
N GLY A 85 19.55 -12.88 -17.06
CA GLY A 85 18.36 -12.08 -16.78
C GLY A 85 17.69 -12.44 -15.47
N LEU A 86 16.38 -12.14 -15.41
CA LEU A 86 15.60 -12.18 -14.18
C LEU A 86 15.05 -13.58 -13.91
N THR A 87 15.31 -14.09 -12.71
CA THR A 87 14.66 -15.28 -12.15
C THR A 87 13.92 -14.90 -10.88
N THR A 88 12.60 -15.14 -10.83
CA THR A 88 11.80 -14.92 -9.62
C THR A 88 11.76 -16.18 -8.78
N LEU A 89 12.27 -16.09 -7.56
CA LEU A 89 12.19 -17.12 -6.52
C LEU A 89 11.13 -16.71 -5.50
N THR A 90 10.32 -17.66 -5.02
CA THR A 90 9.27 -17.38 -4.02
C THR A 90 9.59 -18.10 -2.73
N ASN A 91 9.87 -17.34 -1.67
CA ASN A 91 9.92 -17.85 -0.30
C ASN A 91 8.51 -17.92 0.29
N ARG A 92 8.24 -18.92 1.14
CA ARG A 92 6.95 -19.07 1.81
C ARG A 92 7.11 -19.43 3.28
N ALA A 93 6.50 -18.62 4.14
CA ALA A 93 6.39 -18.85 5.57
C ALA A 93 4.99 -19.37 5.91
N TYR A 94 4.92 -20.27 6.88
CA TYR A 94 3.69 -20.88 7.37
C TYR A 94 3.64 -20.79 8.89
N VAL A 95 2.44 -20.64 9.44
CA VAL A 95 2.20 -20.63 10.88
C VAL A 95 0.98 -21.50 11.18
N LYS A 96 1.11 -22.37 12.18
CA LYS A 96 0.02 -23.20 12.70
C LYS A 96 -0.05 -23.12 14.22
N ALA A 97 -1.23 -23.40 14.76
CA ALA A 97 -1.48 -23.56 16.20
C ALA A 97 -2.47 -24.72 16.40
N ASP A 98 -2.60 -25.25 17.61
CA ASP A 98 -3.50 -26.39 17.86
C ASP A 98 -4.97 -26.07 17.56
N ASN A 99 -5.37 -24.83 17.81
CA ASN A 99 -6.74 -24.32 17.68
C ASN A 99 -6.95 -23.39 16.49
N PHE A 100 -5.97 -23.26 15.58
CA PHE A 100 -6.09 -22.47 14.35
C PHE A 100 -5.60 -23.25 13.14
N THR A 101 -6.25 -23.04 12.00
CA THR A 101 -5.78 -23.59 10.72
C THR A 101 -4.43 -22.98 10.34
N GLU A 102 -3.58 -23.76 9.66
CA GLU A 102 -2.33 -23.26 9.12
C GLU A 102 -2.60 -22.13 8.12
N VAL A 103 -1.90 -21.01 8.30
CA VAL A 103 -1.89 -19.87 7.39
C VAL A 103 -0.49 -19.71 6.80
N PHE A 104 -0.37 -19.03 5.67
CA PHE A 104 0.91 -18.77 5.04
C PHE A 104 0.98 -17.37 4.44
N ASP A 105 2.20 -16.89 4.28
CA ASP A 105 2.53 -15.70 3.50
C ASP A 105 3.77 -15.97 2.64
N SER A 106 4.01 -15.14 1.62
CA SER A 106 5.10 -15.33 0.67
C SER A 106 5.85 -14.06 0.33
N ALA A 107 7.15 -14.20 0.09
CA ALA A 107 8.04 -13.12 -0.34
C ALA A 107 8.76 -13.49 -1.63
N ALA A 108 8.69 -12.63 -2.64
CA ALA A 108 9.41 -12.81 -3.91
C ALA A 108 10.83 -12.22 -3.85
N VAL A 109 11.81 -12.98 -4.36
CA VAL A 109 13.21 -12.57 -4.58
C VAL A 109 13.47 -12.65 -6.07
N ASN A 110 13.81 -11.52 -6.68
CA ASN A 110 14.14 -11.45 -8.10
C ASN A 110 15.66 -11.41 -8.27
N VAL A 111 16.23 -12.49 -8.78
CA VAL A 111 17.66 -12.65 -8.99
C VAL A 111 18.02 -12.27 -10.42
N ASN A 112 18.97 -11.36 -10.60
CA ASN A 112 19.43 -10.93 -11.92
C ASN A 112 20.84 -11.42 -12.22
N ASN A 113 20.97 -12.30 -13.20
CA ASN A 113 22.25 -12.82 -13.63
C ASN A 113 22.78 -12.12 -14.90
N LEU A 114 23.98 -11.56 -14.81
CA LEU A 114 24.63 -10.77 -15.87
C LEU A 114 25.87 -11.48 -16.41
N LEU A 115 26.11 -11.49 -17.74
CA LEU A 115 27.44 -11.79 -18.31
C LEU A 115 28.38 -10.57 -18.16
N GLY A 116 28.73 -10.18 -16.93
CA GLY A 116 29.74 -9.16 -16.65
C GLY A 116 29.22 -7.72 -16.67
N GLU A 117 30.15 -6.75 -16.66
CA GLU A 117 29.84 -5.33 -16.56
C GLU A 117 29.36 -4.77 -17.91
N VAL A 118 28.03 -4.63 -18.01
CA VAL A 118 27.36 -4.28 -19.27
C VAL A 118 27.61 -2.80 -19.65
N GLY A 119 27.95 -1.94 -18.69
CA GLY A 119 28.06 -0.49 -18.88
C GLY A 119 26.76 0.17 -19.36
N LEU A 120 25.65 -0.53 -19.21
CA LEU A 120 24.30 -0.01 -19.32
C LEU A 120 23.76 0.22 -17.91
N SER A 121 23.05 1.31 -17.71
CA SER A 121 22.17 1.49 -16.57
C SER A 121 20.74 1.63 -17.05
N ILE A 122 19.82 1.16 -16.22
CA ILE A 122 18.38 1.24 -16.46
C ILE A 122 17.70 1.80 -15.22
N SER A 123 16.76 2.72 -15.42
CA SER A 123 15.88 3.20 -14.37
C SER A 123 14.44 3.19 -14.83
N LYS A 124 13.53 2.99 -13.88
CA LYS A 124 12.09 2.97 -14.12
C LYS A 124 11.39 3.80 -13.06
N MET A 125 10.49 4.66 -13.51
CA MET A 125 9.73 5.57 -12.65
C MET A 125 8.29 5.63 -13.12
N ALA A 126 7.41 6.14 -12.26
CA ALA A 126 6.00 6.32 -12.55
C ALA A 126 5.49 7.68 -12.06
N LYS A 127 4.35 8.10 -12.59
CA LYS A 127 3.54 9.21 -12.08
C LYS A 127 2.06 8.93 -12.29
N ASN A 128 1.20 9.48 -11.42
CA ASN A 128 -0.24 9.31 -11.52
C ASN A 128 -0.86 10.47 -12.31
N ILE A 129 -1.11 10.25 -13.59
CA ILE A 129 -1.62 11.30 -14.48
C ILE A 129 -3.10 11.61 -14.23
N THR A 130 -3.87 10.68 -13.66
CA THR A 130 -5.24 10.95 -13.21
C THR A 130 -5.29 11.99 -12.09
N LYS A 131 -4.28 12.01 -11.21
CA LYS A 131 -4.15 12.99 -10.13
C LYS A 131 -3.44 14.29 -10.54
N GLY A 132 -2.99 14.38 -11.80
CA GLY A 132 -2.23 15.53 -12.30
C GLY A 132 -0.78 15.57 -11.83
N ASP A 133 -0.20 14.44 -11.39
CA ASP A 133 1.21 14.39 -11.01
C ASP A 133 2.10 14.73 -12.23
N THR A 134 3.10 15.59 -12.01
CA THR A 134 4.06 16.00 -13.05
C THR A 134 5.45 15.38 -12.85
N GLU A 135 5.77 14.96 -11.64
CA GLU A 135 7.09 14.44 -11.26
C GLU A 135 7.18 12.92 -11.38
N TRP A 136 8.32 12.44 -11.88
CA TRP A 136 8.65 11.02 -11.93
C TRP A 136 9.16 10.52 -10.58
N LYS A 137 8.56 9.43 -10.09
CA LYS A 137 8.89 8.85 -8.77
C LYS A 137 9.15 7.35 -8.88
N ASN A 138 10.03 6.84 -8.02
CA ASN A 138 10.27 5.40 -7.89
C ASN A 138 9.12 4.69 -7.16
N GLU A 139 8.32 5.43 -6.40
CA GLU A 139 7.11 4.98 -5.72
C GLU A 139 5.97 5.98 -6.00
N VAL A 140 4.80 5.49 -6.43
CA VAL A 140 3.63 6.33 -6.72
C VAL A 140 2.37 5.82 -6.02
N ALA A 141 1.56 6.73 -5.49
CA ALA A 141 0.28 6.41 -4.87
C ALA A 141 -0.87 6.43 -5.88
N ALA A 142 -1.67 5.37 -5.91
CA ALA A 142 -2.80 5.22 -6.83
C ALA A 142 -4.06 4.73 -6.12
N ALA A 143 -5.20 4.87 -6.78
CA ALA A 143 -6.46 4.22 -6.46
C ALA A 143 -6.83 3.25 -7.60
N PRO A 144 -7.69 2.25 -7.35
CA PRO A 144 -8.25 1.46 -8.44
C PRO A 144 -8.88 2.37 -9.52
N GLY A 145 -8.63 2.05 -10.79
CA GLY A 145 -9.10 2.86 -11.92
C GLY A 145 -8.21 4.03 -12.35
N ASP A 146 -7.23 4.45 -11.54
CA ASP A 146 -6.28 5.51 -11.91
C ASP A 146 -5.45 5.12 -13.14
N THR A 147 -5.13 6.09 -13.99
CA THR A 147 -4.16 5.94 -15.08
C THR A 147 -2.79 6.44 -14.60
N LEU A 148 -1.78 5.59 -14.76
CA LEU A 148 -0.39 5.89 -14.45
C LEU A 148 0.39 5.97 -15.75
N GLN A 149 1.42 6.82 -15.77
CA GLN A 149 2.41 6.82 -16.83
C GLN A 149 3.72 6.29 -16.27
N PHE A 150 4.35 5.36 -16.98
CA PHE A 150 5.68 4.87 -16.68
C PHE A 150 6.72 5.52 -17.60
N GLN A 151 7.94 5.66 -17.08
CA GLN A 151 9.14 6.02 -17.83
C GLN A 151 10.21 4.97 -17.55
N ILE A 152 10.86 4.49 -18.61
CA ILE A 152 12.06 3.67 -18.54
C ILE A 152 13.18 4.43 -19.25
N LYS A 153 14.30 4.64 -18.57
CA LYS A 153 15.50 5.23 -19.15
C LYS A 153 16.62 4.21 -19.19
N ILE A 154 17.25 4.08 -20.34
CA ILE A 154 18.40 3.21 -20.57
C ILE A 154 19.55 4.10 -20.98
N VAL A 155 20.65 4.08 -20.22
CA VAL A 155 21.84 4.88 -20.49
C VAL A 155 23.00 3.96 -20.83
N ASN A 156 23.62 4.16 -21.99
CA ASN A 156 24.89 3.55 -22.33
C ASN A 156 26.03 4.40 -21.81
N ALA A 157 26.62 4.00 -20.69
CA ALA A 157 27.75 4.68 -20.08
C ALA A 157 29.10 4.38 -20.78
N LYS A 158 29.13 3.44 -21.73
CA LYS A 158 30.32 3.16 -22.53
C LYS A 158 30.47 4.18 -23.66
N THR A 159 31.67 4.23 -24.23
CA THR A 159 31.96 5.00 -25.46
C THR A 159 31.59 4.23 -26.73
N THR A 160 31.46 2.90 -26.64
CA THR A 160 31.08 2.02 -27.74
C THR A 160 29.58 1.77 -27.76
N ALA A 161 29.06 1.52 -28.97
CA ALA A 161 27.66 1.19 -29.16
C ALA A 161 27.31 -0.22 -28.68
N ILE A 162 26.06 -0.40 -28.25
CA ILE A 162 25.50 -1.68 -27.85
C ILE A 162 24.36 -2.03 -28.81
N SER A 163 24.58 -3.08 -29.59
CA SER A 163 23.65 -3.55 -30.62
C SER A 163 22.63 -4.55 -30.09
N GLY A 164 21.51 -4.65 -30.82
CA GLY A 164 20.51 -5.70 -30.61
C GLY A 164 19.74 -5.57 -29.29
N THR A 165 19.68 -4.37 -28.71
CA THR A 165 18.99 -4.16 -27.43
C THR A 165 17.49 -4.29 -27.62
N LYS A 166 16.86 -5.08 -26.77
CA LYS A 166 15.42 -5.27 -26.66
C LYS A 166 14.95 -4.82 -25.28
N ILE A 167 13.68 -4.45 -25.20
CA ILE A 167 13.00 -4.13 -23.94
C ILE A 167 11.63 -4.81 -23.91
N LYS A 168 11.23 -5.27 -22.74
CA LYS A 168 9.90 -5.79 -22.45
C LYS A 168 9.49 -5.37 -21.05
N ASP A 169 8.26 -4.95 -20.87
CA ASP A 169 7.71 -4.63 -19.55
C ASP A 169 6.61 -5.62 -19.17
N ILE A 170 6.83 -6.37 -18.10
CA ILE A 170 5.91 -7.40 -17.64
C ILE A 170 4.95 -6.76 -16.65
N LEU A 171 3.79 -6.33 -17.16
CA LEU A 171 2.76 -5.73 -16.34
C LEU A 171 2.18 -6.75 -15.34
N HIS A 172 2.12 -6.35 -14.07
CA HIS A 172 1.39 -7.09 -13.05
C HIS A 172 -0.08 -7.24 -13.47
N SER A 173 -0.75 -8.35 -13.12
CA SER A 173 -2.17 -8.61 -13.47
C SER A 173 -3.17 -7.56 -12.98
N LYS A 174 -2.73 -6.64 -12.13
CA LYS A 174 -3.52 -5.52 -11.59
C LYS A 174 -3.29 -4.20 -12.34
N LEU A 175 -2.46 -4.23 -13.38
CA LEU A 175 -2.16 -3.12 -14.30
C LEU A 175 -2.50 -3.57 -15.72
N ALA A 176 -3.32 -2.79 -16.42
CA ALA A 176 -3.66 -3.02 -17.82
C ALA A 176 -2.94 -2.00 -18.70
N TYR A 177 -2.36 -2.42 -19.82
CA TYR A 177 -1.77 -1.50 -20.79
C TYR A 177 -2.84 -0.55 -21.33
N ALA A 178 -2.55 0.76 -21.35
CA ALA A 178 -3.48 1.82 -21.75
C ALA A 178 -2.99 2.64 -22.95
N GLY A 179 -1.95 2.19 -23.64
CA GLY A 179 -1.45 2.84 -24.86
C GLY A 179 -0.34 3.86 -24.61
N ASN A 180 -0.24 4.84 -25.51
CA ASN A 180 0.73 5.94 -25.47
C ASN A 180 2.20 5.49 -25.35
N LEU A 181 2.54 4.34 -25.94
CA LEU A 181 3.94 3.94 -26.05
C LEU A 181 4.70 4.92 -26.94
N LEU A 182 5.69 5.57 -26.37
CA LEU A 182 6.65 6.42 -27.05
C LEU A 182 8.06 5.88 -26.78
N ILE A 183 8.85 5.75 -27.84
CA ILE A 183 10.29 5.47 -27.79
C ILE A 183 10.99 6.72 -28.30
N ASP A 184 11.70 7.42 -27.41
CA ASP A 184 12.33 8.72 -27.66
C ASP A 184 11.36 9.76 -28.24
N GLY A 185 10.11 9.74 -27.76
CA GLY A 185 9.03 10.62 -28.22
C GLY A 185 8.35 10.18 -29.52
N VAL A 186 8.79 9.08 -30.15
CA VAL A 186 8.18 8.53 -31.37
C VAL A 186 7.21 7.41 -31.00
N VAL A 187 6.01 7.42 -31.60
CA VAL A 187 4.97 6.41 -31.34
C VAL A 187 5.47 5.01 -31.67
N GLY A 188 5.42 4.12 -30.68
CA GLY A 188 5.70 2.70 -30.84
C GLY A 188 4.57 1.97 -31.54
N ASN A 189 4.89 0.90 -32.27
CA ASN A 189 3.94 0.13 -33.08
C ASN A 189 3.43 -1.15 -32.40
N ARG A 190 3.72 -1.34 -31.10
CA ARG A 190 3.43 -2.55 -30.31
C ARG A 190 3.08 -2.17 -28.87
N ASP A 191 2.57 -3.14 -28.12
CA ASP A 191 2.41 -3.07 -26.66
C ASP A 191 3.78 -3.19 -25.97
N VAL A 192 3.93 -2.57 -24.80
CA VAL A 192 5.10 -2.67 -23.92
C VAL A 192 5.37 -4.09 -23.42
N GLY A 193 4.35 -4.95 -23.38
CA GLY A 193 4.48 -6.37 -23.03
C GLY A 193 5.11 -7.24 -24.12
N ALA A 194 5.36 -6.70 -25.31
CA ALA A 194 6.08 -7.40 -26.38
C ALA A 194 7.58 -7.16 -26.31
N ASP A 195 8.37 -7.99 -26.99
CA ASP A 195 9.80 -7.75 -27.21
C ASP A 195 9.98 -6.56 -28.16
N LEU A 196 10.13 -5.36 -27.60
CA LEU A 196 10.36 -4.13 -28.34
C LEU A 196 11.84 -4.03 -28.71
N VAL A 197 12.14 -3.97 -30.00
CA VAL A 197 13.51 -3.79 -30.49
C VAL A 197 13.89 -2.31 -30.42
N LEU A 198 14.86 -1.96 -29.58
CA LEU A 198 15.44 -0.62 -29.54
C LEU A 198 16.56 -0.45 -30.58
N GLY A 199 17.17 -1.56 -31.01
CA GLY A 199 18.26 -1.57 -31.98
C GLY A 199 19.60 -1.25 -31.32
N GLU A 200 20.38 -0.39 -31.96
CA GLU A 200 21.63 0.11 -31.43
C GLU A 200 21.40 1.25 -30.44
N ILE A 201 22.13 1.22 -29.32
CA ILE A 201 22.28 2.33 -28.39
C ILE A 201 23.74 2.76 -28.45
N GLY A 202 24.01 3.87 -29.11
CA GLY A 202 25.35 4.44 -29.26
C GLY A 202 25.99 4.76 -27.91
N GLY A 203 27.31 4.92 -27.90
CA GLY A 203 28.04 5.30 -26.69
C GLY A 203 27.54 6.63 -26.12
N SER A 204 27.42 6.73 -24.80
CA SER A 204 26.87 7.89 -24.08
C SER A 204 25.41 8.26 -24.44
N GLN A 205 24.71 7.43 -25.23
CA GLN A 205 23.32 7.69 -25.58
C GLN A 205 22.36 7.24 -24.48
N THR A 206 21.21 7.91 -24.43
CA THR A 206 20.07 7.54 -23.59
C THR A 206 18.89 7.21 -24.48
N ARG A 207 18.21 6.08 -24.19
CA ARG A 207 16.89 5.75 -24.75
C ARG A 207 15.84 5.98 -23.68
N THR A 208 14.74 6.63 -24.03
CA THR A 208 13.61 6.88 -23.12
C THR A 208 12.36 6.24 -23.67
N ILE A 209 11.73 5.39 -22.87
CA ILE A 209 10.46 4.74 -23.20
C ILE A 209 9.41 5.26 -22.23
N THR A 210 8.27 5.71 -22.72
CA THR A 210 7.11 6.06 -21.88
C THR A 210 5.86 5.37 -22.39
N TYR A 211 4.96 5.02 -21.50
CA TYR A 211 3.67 4.44 -21.84
C TYR A 211 2.70 4.57 -20.66
N ASP A 212 1.41 4.46 -20.97
CA ASP A 212 0.35 4.58 -19.97
C ASP A 212 -0.19 3.21 -19.60
N VAL A 213 -0.58 3.06 -18.34
CA VAL A 213 -1.30 1.90 -17.82
C VAL A 213 -2.50 2.34 -17.01
N LYS A 214 -3.50 1.48 -16.91
CA LYS A 214 -4.64 1.65 -16.03
C LYS A 214 -4.53 0.68 -14.85
N VAL A 215 -4.66 1.19 -13.64
CA VAL A 215 -4.89 0.34 -12.46
C VAL A 215 -6.25 -0.31 -12.62
N THR A 216 -6.29 -1.65 -12.51
CA THR A 216 -7.51 -2.45 -12.68
C THR A 216 -8.62 -2.04 -11.72
N ASP A 217 -9.83 -2.55 -11.96
CA ASP A 217 -11.02 -2.17 -11.21
C ASP A 217 -10.93 -2.57 -9.73
N GLU A 218 -11.73 -1.90 -8.91
CA GLU A 218 -11.69 -2.04 -7.45
C GLU A 218 -12.00 -3.45 -6.95
N ASN A 219 -12.63 -4.32 -7.74
CA ASN A 219 -12.91 -5.70 -7.32
C ASN A 219 -11.64 -6.56 -7.27
N ASN A 220 -10.56 -6.14 -7.93
CA ASN A 220 -9.24 -6.81 -7.86
C ASN A 220 -8.43 -6.42 -6.62
N PHE A 221 -8.99 -5.59 -5.75
CA PHE A 221 -8.33 -5.08 -4.55
C PHE A 221 -9.18 -5.31 -3.30
N ASN A 222 -8.51 -5.80 -2.26
CA ASN A 222 -9.03 -5.75 -0.90
C ASN A 222 -8.94 -4.31 -0.38
N TYR A 223 -9.74 -3.97 0.62
CA TYR A 223 -9.62 -2.68 1.30
C TYR A 223 -8.23 -2.50 1.92
N GLY A 224 -7.74 -1.26 1.92
CA GLY A 224 -6.40 -0.91 2.38
C GLY A 224 -5.41 -0.72 1.24
N ALA A 225 -4.12 -0.80 1.56
CA ALA A 225 -3.02 -0.63 0.62
C ALA A 225 -2.60 -1.97 0.00
N THR A 226 -2.42 -1.99 -1.31
CA THR A 226 -1.81 -3.09 -2.05
C THR A 226 -0.55 -2.55 -2.72
N GLU A 227 0.59 -3.18 -2.44
CA GLU A 227 1.82 -2.88 -3.16
C GLU A 227 1.87 -3.66 -4.47
N ILE A 228 2.17 -2.97 -5.57
CA ILE A 228 2.43 -3.54 -6.89
C ILE A 228 3.81 -3.08 -7.31
N ILE A 229 4.61 -3.99 -7.86
CA ILE A 229 5.91 -3.68 -8.46
C ILE A 229 5.81 -3.98 -9.94
N ASN A 230 6.08 -2.97 -10.74
CA ASN A 230 6.18 -3.13 -12.19
C ASN A 230 7.65 -3.29 -12.60
N VAL A 231 7.92 -4.21 -13.53
CA VAL A 231 9.29 -4.61 -13.91
C VAL A 231 9.47 -4.45 -15.42
N ALA A 232 10.52 -3.72 -15.80
CA ALA A 232 11.01 -3.63 -17.17
C ALA A 232 12.31 -4.41 -17.32
N ASP A 233 12.38 -5.31 -18.28
CA ASP A 233 13.57 -6.06 -18.67
C ASP A 233 14.18 -5.47 -19.94
N VAL A 234 15.50 -5.26 -19.95
CA VAL A 234 16.28 -4.77 -21.10
C VAL A 234 17.41 -5.73 -21.35
N TYR A 235 17.46 -6.34 -22.53
CA TYR A 235 18.34 -7.47 -22.78
C TYR A 235 18.78 -7.57 -24.24
N ASN A 236 19.82 -8.34 -24.47
CA ASN A 236 20.21 -8.91 -25.75
C ASN A 236 20.85 -10.29 -25.50
N ASP A 237 21.51 -10.87 -26.50
CA ASP A 237 22.12 -12.20 -26.36
C ASP A 237 23.31 -12.22 -25.37
N ASN A 238 23.83 -11.05 -25.00
CA ASN A 238 25.01 -10.87 -24.14
C ASN A 238 24.67 -10.32 -22.75
N PHE A 239 23.50 -9.74 -22.52
CA PHE A 239 23.13 -9.19 -21.21
C PHE A 239 21.63 -9.18 -21.00
N ALA A 240 21.22 -9.07 -19.74
CA ALA A 240 19.86 -8.76 -19.36
C ALA A 240 19.86 -7.95 -18.07
N LEU A 241 19.26 -6.77 -18.08
CA LEU A 241 19.11 -5.84 -16.96
C LEU A 241 17.62 -5.64 -16.71
N PHE A 242 17.27 -5.15 -15.52
CA PHE A 242 15.89 -4.80 -15.23
C PHE A 242 15.83 -3.52 -14.40
N ALA A 243 14.67 -2.86 -14.40
CA ALA A 243 14.37 -1.75 -13.51
C ALA A 243 12.92 -1.83 -13.05
N THR A 244 12.66 -1.26 -11.87
CA THR A 244 11.36 -1.37 -11.21
C THR A 244 10.79 -0.04 -10.81
N ALA A 245 9.46 0.05 -10.82
CA ALA A 245 8.72 1.13 -10.17
C ALA A 245 7.67 0.53 -9.24
N LYS A 246 7.52 1.10 -8.05
CA LYS A 246 6.56 0.67 -7.02
C LYS A 246 5.30 1.52 -7.08
N ILE A 247 4.15 0.87 -6.93
CA ILE A 247 2.84 1.48 -6.94
C ILE A 247 2.14 1.04 -5.65
N ILE A 248 1.67 2.00 -4.86
CA ILE A 248 0.84 1.73 -3.69
C ILE A 248 -0.61 2.06 -4.08
N VAL A 249 -1.41 1.02 -4.31
CA VAL A 249 -2.83 1.16 -4.63
C VAL A 249 -3.65 1.10 -3.35
N THR A 250 -4.35 2.18 -3.02
CA THR A 250 -5.20 2.23 -1.83
C THR A 250 -6.67 2.16 -2.22
N LYS A 251 -7.34 1.04 -1.91
CA LYS A 251 -8.80 0.94 -1.98
C LYS A 251 -9.39 1.42 -0.66
N LYS A 252 -10.09 2.55 -0.69
CA LYS A 252 -10.78 3.10 0.48
C LYS A 252 -12.08 2.32 0.73
N GLY A 253 -12.30 1.93 1.98
CA GLY A 253 -13.62 1.53 2.43
C GLY A 253 -14.42 2.76 2.81
N VAL A 254 -15.61 2.91 2.24
CA VAL A 254 -16.68 3.57 2.99
C VAL A 254 -17.15 2.55 4.01
N LEU A 255 -16.66 2.68 5.25
CA LEU A 255 -17.37 2.12 6.41
C LEU A 255 -18.81 2.60 6.26
N GLY A 256 -19.75 1.66 6.15
CA GLY A 256 -21.11 1.91 5.72
C GLY A 256 -21.61 3.28 6.14
N ALA A 257 -21.90 4.12 5.15
CA ALA A 257 -23.03 5.02 5.30
C ALA A 257 -24.28 4.13 5.38
N THR A 258 -24.46 3.42 6.49
CA THR A 258 -25.81 3.45 7.07
C THR A 258 -26.05 4.93 7.26
N ASP A 259 -27.12 5.46 6.68
CA ASP A 259 -27.59 6.79 7.02
C ASP A 259 -27.42 6.96 8.53
N VAL A 260 -26.40 7.73 8.92
CA VAL A 260 -26.40 8.29 10.25
C VAL A 260 -27.56 9.26 10.12
N ILE A 261 -28.75 8.78 10.48
CA ILE A 261 -29.72 9.62 11.16
C ILE A 261 -28.83 10.33 12.16
N THR A 262 -28.54 11.60 11.90
CA THR A 262 -27.84 12.47 12.84
C THR A 262 -28.80 12.55 14.00
N GLY A 263 -28.68 11.55 14.88
CA GLY A 263 -29.52 11.34 16.03
C GLY A 263 -29.59 12.68 16.69
N ILE A 264 -30.81 13.19 16.78
CA ILE A 264 -31.06 14.60 17.04
C ILE A 264 -30.19 15.00 18.22
N ASN A 265 -29.29 15.97 18.02
CA ASN A 265 -28.38 16.37 19.06
C ASN A 265 -29.24 16.88 20.23
N VAL A 266 -29.32 16.11 21.32
CA VAL A 266 -30.18 16.41 22.48
C VAL A 266 -29.80 17.77 23.07
N LEU A 267 -28.52 18.17 22.97
CA LEU A 267 -28.07 19.50 23.35
C LEU A 267 -28.69 20.58 22.45
N TYR A 268 -28.80 20.33 21.14
CA TYR A 268 -29.44 21.27 20.20
C TYR A 268 -30.95 21.40 20.44
N ILE A 269 -31.67 20.29 20.71
CA ILE A 269 -33.08 20.36 21.15
C ILE A 269 -33.20 21.12 22.46
N ALA A 270 -32.36 20.81 23.46
CA ALA A 270 -32.42 21.47 24.76
C ALA A 270 -32.16 22.98 24.64
N LEU A 271 -31.21 23.39 23.80
CA LEU A 271 -30.93 24.79 23.51
C LEU A 271 -32.10 25.46 22.77
N MET A 272 -32.70 24.80 21.78
CA MET A 272 -33.86 25.33 21.05
C MET A 272 -35.12 25.41 21.90
N ALA A 273 -35.39 24.40 22.74
CA ALA A 273 -36.49 24.42 23.69
C ALA A 273 -36.27 25.50 24.77
N GLY A 274 -35.04 25.68 25.24
CA GLY A 274 -34.65 26.78 26.12
C GLY A 274 -34.89 28.15 25.47
N LEU A 275 -34.50 28.32 24.21
CA LEU A 275 -34.72 29.57 23.47
C LEU A 275 -36.22 29.86 23.28
N ILE A 276 -37.00 28.87 22.84
CA ILE A 276 -38.45 29.03 22.62
C ILE A 276 -39.17 29.33 23.93
N SER A 277 -38.82 28.65 25.02
CA SER A 277 -39.41 28.93 26.33
C SER A 277 -39.06 30.32 26.85
N ALA A 278 -37.82 30.80 26.62
CA ALA A 278 -37.44 32.18 26.94
C ALA A 278 -38.23 33.21 26.10
N ILE A 279 -38.42 32.95 24.80
CA ILE A 279 -39.22 33.83 23.92
C ILE A 279 -40.69 33.86 24.36
N LEU A 280 -41.27 32.70 24.68
CA LEU A 280 -42.65 32.60 25.16
C LEU A 280 -42.83 33.29 26.51
N LEU A 281 -41.89 33.14 27.43
CA LEU A 281 -41.89 33.86 28.71
C LEU A 281 -41.79 35.36 28.49
N TYR A 282 -40.90 35.83 27.61
CA TYR A 282 -40.79 37.25 27.28
C TYR A 282 -42.08 37.79 26.66
N ALA A 283 -42.67 37.07 25.70
CA ALA A 283 -43.94 37.46 25.08
C ALA A 283 -45.09 37.47 26.09
N LEU A 284 -45.11 36.53 27.03
CA LEU A 284 -46.07 36.52 28.13
C LEU A 284 -45.89 37.73 29.05
N PHE A 285 -44.66 38.05 29.47
CA PHE A 285 -44.39 39.24 30.28
C PHE A 285 -44.80 40.52 29.56
N PHE A 286 -44.42 40.66 28.29
CA PHE A 286 -44.83 41.80 27.47
C PHE A 286 -46.36 41.90 27.34
N TYR A 287 -47.04 40.77 27.12
CA TYR A 287 -48.51 40.74 27.07
C TYR A 287 -49.13 41.17 28.41
N LEU A 288 -48.60 40.68 29.53
CA LEU A 288 -49.08 41.01 30.87
C LEU A 288 -48.89 42.51 31.18
N ASP A 289 -47.70 43.06 30.91
CA ASP A 289 -47.38 44.48 31.15
C ASP A 289 -48.24 45.42 30.30
N ASN A 290 -48.54 45.04 29.06
CA ASN A 290 -49.32 45.86 28.14
C ASN A 290 -50.84 45.56 28.19
N SER A 291 -51.29 44.60 29.00
CA SER A 291 -52.70 44.21 29.04
C SER A 291 -53.58 45.26 29.72
N GLN A 292 -54.61 45.72 29.01
CA GLN A 292 -55.66 46.58 29.57
C GLN A 292 -56.82 45.78 30.19
N ARG A 293 -56.72 44.44 30.26
CA ARG A 293 -57.78 43.59 30.82
C ARG A 293 -57.77 43.64 32.35
N PRO A 294 -58.92 43.90 33.01
CA PRO A 294 -58.98 44.12 34.47
C PRO A 294 -58.57 42.89 35.31
N PHE A 295 -58.75 41.67 34.78
CA PHE A 295 -58.32 40.44 35.44
C PHE A 295 -56.78 40.29 35.49
N VAL A 296 -56.08 40.66 34.43
CA VAL A 296 -54.61 40.55 34.34
C VAL A 296 -53.92 41.51 35.31
N ARG A 297 -54.45 42.74 35.45
CA ARG A 297 -53.97 43.71 36.45
C ARG A 297 -54.13 43.23 37.89
N LYS A 298 -55.20 42.50 38.21
CA LYS A 298 -55.39 41.88 39.53
C LYS A 298 -54.34 40.80 39.81
N LEU A 299 -53.99 40.00 38.80
CA LEU A 299 -52.98 38.94 38.91
C LEU A 299 -51.56 39.51 39.12
N ILE A 300 -51.20 40.57 38.39
CA ILE A 300 -49.93 41.29 38.57
C ILE A 300 -49.86 41.93 39.96
N GLY A 301 -50.94 42.59 40.40
CA GLY A 301 -51.02 43.18 41.74
C GLY A 301 -50.84 42.16 42.87
N PHE A 302 -51.37 40.95 42.70
CA PHE A 302 -51.21 39.84 43.66
C PHE A 302 -49.75 39.34 43.71
N LEU A 303 -49.06 39.21 42.57
CA LEU A 303 -47.65 38.83 42.51
C LEU A 303 -46.72 39.89 43.15
N VAL A 304 -47.02 41.18 42.97
CA VAL A 304 -46.28 42.28 43.62
C VAL A 304 -46.49 42.27 45.14
N GLN A 305 -47.70 41.99 45.62
CA GLN A 305 -47.97 41.85 47.06
C GLN A 305 -47.25 40.65 47.68
N ILE A 306 -47.18 39.52 46.99
CA ILE A 306 -46.40 38.35 47.43
C ILE A 306 -44.89 38.68 47.50
N LYS A 307 -44.37 39.46 46.54
CA LYS A 307 -42.97 39.91 46.56
C LYS A 307 -42.69 40.86 47.73
N LEU A 308 -43.64 41.74 48.10
CA LEU A 308 -43.56 42.62 49.27
C LEU A 308 -43.70 41.86 50.61
N LEU A 309 -44.40 40.72 50.63
CA LEU A 309 -44.53 39.84 51.80
C LEU A 309 -43.31 38.95 52.04
N MET A 310 -42.55 38.59 50.99
CA MET A 310 -41.32 37.82 51.11
C MET A 310 -40.06 38.68 51.40
N PHE A 311 -40.17 40.01 51.33
CA PHE A 311 -39.08 40.96 51.61
C PHE A 311 -39.40 41.90 52.79
N ARG A 312 -40.23 41.44 53.73
CA ARG A 312 -40.42 42.04 55.04
C ARG A 312 -39.83 41.17 56.13
#